data_AF-A0A7K7TIR9-F1
#
_entry.id   AF-A0A7K7TIR9-F1
#
_cell.length_a   1.000
_cell.length_b   1.000
_cell.length_c   1.000
_cell.angle_alpha   90.00
_cell.angle_beta   90.00
_cell.angle_gamma   90.00
#
_symmetry.space_group_name_H-M   'P 1'
#
loop_
_entity.id
_entity.type
_entity.pdbx_description
1 polymer ?
#
loop_
_entity_poly.entity_id
_entity_poly.type
_entity_poly.pdbx_seq_one_letter_code
_entity_poly.pdbx_strand_id
1 'polypeptide(L)'
;GIVLELLKEAMVSRLGDTKGFLIDGYPQELKDAEEFESKVGEPKLVFCLDCSAETMSSRLLVRNQSSQHSDNTETFKEGIESYYQASKPLIAYYESKAQLCKVN
;
A
#
# COMPACT_ATOMS: atom_id res chain seq x y z
N GLY A 1 -6.70 -5.97 12.68
CA GLY A 1 -7.76 -4.92 12.81
C GLY A 1 -8.93 -5.14 11.86
N ILE A 2 -9.96 -4.28 11.86
CA ILE A 2 -11.19 -4.42 11.02
C ILE A 2 -10.85 -4.61 9.54
N VAL A 3 -9.88 -3.87 9.00
CA VAL A 3 -9.43 -3.99 7.60
C VAL A 3 -8.92 -5.39 7.28
N LEU A 4 -8.07 -5.95 8.16
CA LEU A 4 -7.53 -7.30 7.98
C LEU A 4 -8.62 -8.38 8.03
N GLU A 5 -9.62 -8.22 8.90
CA GLU A 5 -10.74 -9.15 9.00
C GLU A 5 -11.59 -9.13 7.72
N LEU A 6 -11.95 -7.95 7.23
CA LEU A 6 -12.67 -7.78 5.97
C LEU A 6 -11.88 -8.34 4.78
N LEU A 7 -10.58 -8.06 4.73
CA LEU A 7 -9.69 -8.60 3.69
C LEU A 7 -9.65 -10.13 3.73
N LYS A 8 -9.51 -10.71 4.92
CA LYS A 8 -9.51 -12.17 5.11
C LYS A 8 -10.83 -12.80 4.70
N GLU A 9 -11.97 -12.23 5.07
CA GLU A 9 -13.29 -12.71 4.64
C GLU A 9 -13.44 -12.66 3.11
N ALA A 10 -13.04 -11.55 2.49
CA ALA A 10 -13.05 -11.41 1.04
C ALA A 10 -12.18 -12.46 0.35
N MET A 11 -10.97 -12.71 0.86
CA MET A 11 -10.07 -13.74 0.34
C MET A 11 -10.69 -15.14 0.48
N VAL A 12 -11.21 -15.49 1.66
CA VAL A 12 -11.84 -16.80 1.92
C VAL A 12 -13.01 -17.05 0.99
N SER A 13 -13.84 -16.03 0.72
CA SER A 13 -15.00 -16.15 -0.18
C SER A 13 -14.65 -16.50 -1.63
N ARG A 14 -13.38 -16.32 -2.03
CA ARG A 14 -12.88 -16.58 -3.39
C ARG A 14 -11.97 -17.81 -3.48
N LEU A 15 -11.71 -18.49 -2.38
CA LEU A 15 -10.88 -19.69 -2.39
C LEU A 15 -11.53 -20.78 -3.27
N GLY A 16 -10.74 -21.34 -4.19
CA GLY A 16 -11.19 -22.36 -5.15
C GLY A 16 -11.59 -21.81 -6.53
N ASP A 17 -11.87 -20.51 -6.65
CA ASP A 17 -12.27 -19.85 -7.92
C ASP A 17 -11.27 -18.77 -8.35
N THR A 18 -10.07 -18.77 -7.77
CA THR A 18 -9.00 -17.82 -8.14
C THR A 18 -7.66 -18.50 -8.29
N LYS A 19 -6.80 -17.90 -9.12
CA LYS A 19 -5.38 -18.29 -9.28
C LYS A 19 -4.47 -17.61 -8.25
N GLY A 20 -4.97 -16.59 -7.55
CA GLY A 20 -4.21 -15.84 -6.57
C GLY A 20 -4.89 -14.52 -6.20
N PHE A 21 -4.23 -13.73 -5.37
CA PHE A 21 -4.74 -12.44 -4.91
C PHE A 21 -3.72 -11.35 -5.23
N LEU A 22 -4.22 -10.25 -5.78
CA LEU A 22 -3.50 -8.98 -5.82
C LEU A 22 -4.15 -8.09 -4.76
N ILE A 23 -3.37 -7.75 -3.73
CA ILE A 23 -3.82 -6.88 -2.65
C ILE A 23 -3.19 -5.53 -2.90
N ASP A 24 -4.04 -4.51 -3.10
CA ASP A 24 -3.63 -3.13 -3.37
C ASP A 24 -3.87 -2.28 -2.13
N GLY A 25 -2.84 -1.52 -1.73
CA GLY A 25 -2.92 -0.57 -0.61
C GLY A 25 -2.92 -1.18 0.80
N TYR A 26 -2.66 -2.49 0.96
CA TYR A 26 -2.46 -3.14 2.27
C TYR A 26 -1.32 -4.17 2.20
N PRO A 27 -0.45 -4.26 3.22
CA PRO A 27 -0.35 -3.43 4.43
C PRO A 27 0.21 -2.03 4.17
N GLN A 28 -0.06 -1.06 5.06
CA GLN A 28 0.49 0.30 4.98
C GLN A 28 1.62 0.58 5.98
N GLU A 29 1.69 -0.20 7.05
CA GLU A 29 2.73 -0.12 8.07
C GLU A 29 3.25 -1.52 8.44
N LEU A 30 4.38 -1.57 9.14
CA LEU A 30 5.04 -2.83 9.50
C LEU A 30 4.17 -3.74 10.37
N LYS A 31 3.45 -3.16 11.35
CA LYS A 31 2.59 -3.93 12.26
C LYS A 31 1.45 -4.64 11.52
N ASP A 32 0.88 -3.98 10.52
CA ASP A 32 -0.14 -4.57 9.65
C ASP A 32 0.42 -5.74 8.84
N ALA A 33 1.67 -5.62 8.35
CA ALA A 33 2.34 -6.69 7.64
C ALA A 33 2.52 -7.93 8.54
N GLU A 34 3.04 -7.74 9.74
CA GLU A 34 3.22 -8.83 10.71
C GLU A 34 1.87 -9.49 11.07
N GLU A 35 0.81 -8.70 11.26
CA GLU A 35 -0.54 -9.23 11.53
C GLU A 35 -1.10 -10.01 10.33
N PHE A 36 -0.91 -9.49 9.12
CA PHE A 36 -1.33 -10.14 7.88
C PHE A 36 -0.64 -11.48 7.69
N GLU A 37 0.69 -11.52 7.80
CA GLU A 37 1.45 -12.75 7.62
C GLU A 37 1.11 -13.80 8.68
N SER A 38 0.88 -13.38 9.92
CA SER A 38 0.49 -14.26 11.02
C SER A 38 -0.91 -14.88 10.82
N LYS A 39 -1.88 -14.10 10.31
CA LYS A 39 -3.30 -14.52 10.23
C LYS A 39 -3.76 -15.02 8.87
N VAL A 40 -3.04 -14.65 7.81
CA VAL A 40 -3.38 -14.94 6.41
C VAL A 40 -2.24 -15.72 5.75
N GLY A 41 -1.02 -15.18 5.80
CA GLY A 41 0.18 -15.83 5.25
C GLY A 41 1.11 -14.83 4.55
N GLU A 42 2.34 -15.26 4.30
CA GLU A 42 3.35 -14.41 3.64
C GLU A 42 3.03 -14.14 2.17
N PRO A 43 3.21 -12.89 1.69
CA PRO A 43 3.09 -12.59 0.28
C PRO A 43 4.21 -13.28 -0.52
N LYS A 44 3.88 -13.78 -1.71
CA LYS A 44 4.90 -14.34 -2.61
C LYS A 44 5.79 -13.26 -3.26
N LEU A 45 5.22 -12.08 -3.46
CA LEU A 45 5.85 -10.96 -4.11
C LEU A 45 5.20 -9.66 -3.65
N VAL A 46 6.01 -8.63 -3.43
CA VAL A 46 5.58 -7.28 -3.06
C VAL A 46 6.10 -6.32 -4.11
N PHE A 47 5.20 -5.57 -4.74
CA PHE A 47 5.57 -4.54 -5.71
C PHE A 47 5.70 -3.19 -4.99
N CYS A 48 6.88 -2.59 -5.04
CA CYS A 48 7.11 -1.23 -4.60
C CYS A 48 7.13 -0.34 -5.84
N LEU A 49 6.05 0.43 -6.04
CA LEU A 49 5.95 1.41 -7.12
C LEU A 49 6.69 2.67 -6.66
N ASP A 50 7.98 2.72 -6.97
CA ASP A 50 8.84 3.83 -6.57
C ASP A 50 8.49 5.06 -7.39
N CYS A 51 8.21 6.16 -6.70
CA CYS A 51 7.72 7.38 -7.30
C CYS A 51 8.22 8.55 -6.48
N SER A 52 8.72 9.60 -7.14
CA SER A 52 9.21 10.77 -6.43
C SER A 52 8.07 11.58 -5.80
N ALA A 53 8.36 12.28 -4.70
CA ALA A 53 7.40 13.16 -4.04
C ALA A 53 6.86 14.24 -5.00
N GLU A 54 7.70 14.77 -5.89
CA GLU A 54 7.31 15.74 -6.91
C GLU A 54 6.31 15.13 -7.89
N THR A 55 6.61 13.92 -8.38
CA THR A 55 5.75 13.23 -9.35
C THR A 55 4.40 12.88 -8.74
N MET A 56 4.38 12.38 -7.50
CA MET A 56 3.14 12.12 -6.76
C MET A 56 2.33 13.40 -6.57
N SER A 57 2.98 14.48 -6.13
CA SER A 57 2.34 15.79 -5.93
C SER A 57 1.71 16.31 -7.23
N SER A 58 2.46 16.30 -8.34
CA SER A 58 1.94 16.76 -9.64
C SER A 58 0.74 15.93 -10.11
N ARG A 59 0.79 14.59 -9.95
CA ARG A 59 -0.32 13.70 -10.33
C ARG A 59 -1.56 13.94 -9.46
N LEU A 60 -1.38 14.14 -8.16
CA LEU A 60 -2.47 14.46 -7.23
C LEU A 60 -3.10 15.81 -7.56
N LEU A 61 -2.31 16.82 -7.91
CA LEU A 61 -2.84 18.13 -8.31
C LEU A 61 -3.70 18.04 -9.58
N VAL A 62 -3.23 17.33 -10.60
CA VAL A 62 -4.01 17.13 -11.84
C VAL A 62 -5.30 16.37 -11.55
N ARG A 63 -5.24 15.33 -10.71
CA ARG A 63 -6.44 14.57 -10.30
C ARG A 63 -7.45 15.47 -9.58
N ASN A 64 -6.99 16.33 -8.69
CA ASN A 64 -7.88 17.22 -7.94
C ASN A 64 -8.44 18.37 -8.76
N GLN A 65 -7.76 18.84 -9.81
CA GLN A 65 -8.32 19.85 -10.72
C GLN A 65 -9.58 19.35 -11.45
N SER A 66 -9.76 18.04 -11.58
CA SER A 66 -10.96 17.43 -12.16
C SER A 66 -12.12 17.26 -11.17
N SER A 67 -11.89 17.48 -9.87
CA SER A 67 -12.88 17.43 -8.79
C SER A 67 -13.05 18.81 -8.16
N GLN A 68 -14.28 19.25 -7.90
CA GLN A 68 -14.62 20.57 -7.33
C GLN A 68 -14.21 20.73 -5.84
N HIS A 69 -13.08 20.17 -5.41
CA HIS A 69 -12.56 20.25 -4.04
C HIS A 69 -11.18 20.90 -4.07
N SER A 70 -11.11 22.11 -3.49
CA SER A 70 -9.86 22.82 -3.27
C SER A 70 -9.11 22.16 -2.12
N ASP A 71 -8.50 21.01 -2.36
CA ASP A 71 -7.52 20.50 -1.41
C ASP A 71 -6.29 21.41 -1.44
N ASN A 72 -5.96 21.94 -0.27
CA ASN A 72 -4.82 22.82 -0.09
C ASN A 72 -3.54 22.02 -0.37
N THR A 73 -2.69 22.51 -1.26
CA THR A 73 -1.39 21.88 -1.62
C THR A 73 -0.53 21.38 -0.46
N GLU A 74 -0.73 21.94 0.74
CA GLU A 74 -0.08 21.57 2.00
C GLU A 74 -0.53 20.18 2.51
N THR A 75 -1.82 19.85 2.45
CA THR A 75 -2.33 18.55 2.92
C THR A 75 -1.80 17.38 2.10
N PHE A 76 -1.57 17.58 0.79
CA PHE A 76 -0.92 16.56 -0.04
C PHE A 76 0.52 16.30 0.35
N LYS A 77 1.27 17.35 0.71
CA LYS A 77 2.66 17.19 1.12
C LYS A 77 2.75 16.44 2.44
N GLU A 78 1.92 16.80 3.42
CA GLU A 78 1.83 16.10 4.70
C GLU A 78 1.44 14.62 4.53
N GLY A 79 0.49 14.35 3.63
CA GLY A 79 0.07 12.99 3.29
C GLY A 79 1.19 12.16 2.64
N ILE A 80 1.92 12.75 1.68
CA ILE A 80 3.07 12.09 1.03
C ILE A 80 4.18 11.80 2.05
N GLU A 81 4.51 12.77 2.91
CA GLU A 81 5.55 12.58 3.95
C GLU A 81 5.13 11.48 4.93
N SER A 82 3.89 11.50 5.42
CA SER A 82 3.36 10.48 6.32
C SER A 82 3.43 9.09 5.69
N TYR A 83 3.11 8.97 4.40
CA TYR A 83 3.22 7.73 3.64
C TYR A 83 4.67 7.24 3.57
N TYR A 84 5.65 8.10 3.31
CA TYR A 84 7.05 7.70 3.29
C TYR A 84 7.54 7.23 4.65
N GLN A 85 7.17 7.91 5.73
CA GLN A 85 7.58 7.53 7.09
C GLN A 85 7.02 6.15 7.49
N ALA A 86 5.76 5.86 7.13
CA ALA A 86 5.14 4.56 7.41
C ALA A 86 5.67 3.44 6.50
N SER A 87 5.89 3.74 5.21
CA SER A 87 6.31 2.73 4.21
C SER A 87 7.79 2.37 4.29
N LYS A 88 8.67 3.27 4.77
CA LYS A 88 10.12 2.99 4.87
C LYS A 88 10.47 1.73 5.67
N PRO A 89 9.96 1.51 6.90
CA PRO A 89 10.22 0.25 7.63
C PRO A 89 9.59 -0.95 6.95
N LEU A 90 8.44 -0.78 6.29
CA LEU A 90 7.75 -1.85 5.56
C LEU A 90 8.52 -2.30 4.31
N ILE A 91 9.08 -1.36 3.56
CA ILE A 91 9.93 -1.63 2.40
C ILE A 91 11.19 -2.38 2.87
N ALA A 92 11.87 -1.89 3.90
CA ALA A 92 13.06 -2.54 4.44
C ALA A 92 12.77 -3.98 4.92
N TYR A 93 11.60 -4.20 5.51
CA TYR A 93 11.14 -5.53 5.94
C TYR A 93 11.03 -6.50 4.76
N TYR A 94 10.30 -6.14 3.70
CA TYR A 94 10.13 -7.03 2.53
C TYR A 94 11.38 -7.12 1.63
N GLU A 95 12.25 -6.11 1.63
CA GLU A 95 13.59 -6.21 1.04
C GLU A 95 14.41 -7.29 1.74
N SER A 96 14.40 -7.32 3.09
CA SER A 96 15.15 -8.31 3.87
C SER A 96 14.67 -9.75 3.64
N LYS A 97 13.39 -9.92 3.28
CA LYS A 97 12.79 -11.22 2.93
C LYS A 97 12.99 -11.63 1.47
N ALA A 98 13.65 -10.82 0.64
CA ALA A 98 13.81 -11.03 -0.80
C ALA A 98 12.47 -11.20 -1.55
N GLN A 99 11.39 -10.59 -1.04
CA GLN A 99 10.06 -10.62 -1.65
C GLN A 99 9.73 -9.32 -2.40
N LEU A 100 10.57 -8.28 -2.28
CA LEU A 100 10.28 -6.96 -2.82
C LEU A 100 10.85 -6.75 -4.23
N CYS A 101 10.00 -6.32 -5.15
CA CYS A 101 10.33 -5.89 -6.50
C CYS A 101 10.04 -4.39 -6.65
N LYS A 102 11.08 -3.58 -6.87
CA LYS A 102 10.92 -2.15 -7.16
C LYS A 102 10.62 -1.92 -8.64
N VAL A 103 9.63 -1.07 -8.91
CA VAL A 103 9.21 -0.66 -10.25
C VAL A 103 9.26 0.86 -10.31
N ASN A 104 9.86 1.43 -11.36
CA ASN A 104 10.01 2.88 -11.59
C ASN A 104 9.29 3.29 -12.87
#